data_AF-A0A257KHP3-F1
#
_entry.id   AF-A0A257KHP3-F1
#
_cell.length_a   1.000
_cell.length_b   1.000
_cell.length_c   1.000
_cell.angle_alpha   90.00
_cell.angle_beta   90.00
_cell.angle_gamma   90.00
#
_symmetry.space_group_name_H-M   'P 1'
#
loop_
_entity.id
_entity.type
_entity.pdbx_description
1 polymer ?
#
loop_
_entity_poly.entity_id
_entity_poly.type
_entity_poly.pdbx_seq_one_letter_code
_entity_poly.pdbx_strand_id
1 'polypeptide(L)'
;CMFNPIKPWQGPLPWTPNHRDHRKLLVVDNEVAFAGGLNISRVYASGSFGRRRTTSTDAGGWRDTHIALRGPVVAPLGRLFQATWLAQQCPGAAVDAPPAAAAQAGERVVQVLAVDPGDRAHRVYRSMMAAIDASQRSVHLTMAYFAPGADMVQALCDAALRGVSVELVLPGKTDFQWILHAGRANYQQLLDAGVRIHELRTSLLHAKTAVIDGVYATVGSSNLDWRSLADNNELNVVVLGDEVDDATLVAMHAAGVRGARLNRVSPVGEGAGLAARLQALAPRLHRLGWHLQWYATPAQLPEIAAWHAAQPQAPVCVLDHLAGLTVDTAQDPAAWHALQTLADQGAWIKLSGWYRLQSAAPFADLQPAIGALHQQFAGRCVWGSDWPHTRYLEPGVPGPVPSYADLMAPAQAVLSADAWRHTLQAAADTLYR
;
A
#
# COMPACT_ATOMS: atom_id res chain seq x y z
N CYS A 1 3.04 -31.15 22.57
CA CYS A 1 3.09 -29.68 22.58
C CYS A 1 1.66 -29.17 22.49
N MET A 2 1.26 -28.23 23.35
CA MET A 2 -0.06 -27.59 23.30
C MET A 2 0.17 -26.10 23.42
N PHE A 3 -0.52 -25.28 22.60
CA PHE A 3 -0.44 -23.83 22.68
C PHE A 3 -1.07 -23.35 24.00
N ASN A 4 -0.31 -22.61 24.82
CA ASN A 4 -0.73 -22.11 26.15
C ASN A 4 -1.38 -23.19 27.06
N PRO A 5 -0.63 -24.24 27.46
CA PRO A 5 -1.18 -25.36 28.22
C PRO A 5 -1.50 -24.96 29.66
N ILE A 6 -2.74 -25.13 30.13
CA ILE A 6 -3.14 -24.82 31.52
C ILE A 6 -2.28 -25.63 32.51
N LYS A 7 -1.33 -24.98 33.18
CA LYS A 7 -0.42 -25.57 34.17
C LYS A 7 -0.60 -24.92 35.55
N PRO A 8 -1.66 -25.28 36.29
CA PRO A 8 -2.03 -24.63 37.55
C PRO A 8 -0.97 -24.76 38.66
N TRP A 9 0.01 -25.65 38.51
CA TRP A 9 1.10 -25.89 39.46
C TRP A 9 2.38 -25.06 39.22
N GLN A 10 2.43 -24.18 38.21
CA GLN A 10 3.65 -23.42 37.84
C GLN A 10 3.64 -21.92 38.23
N GLY A 11 2.79 -21.51 39.18
CA GLY A 11 2.63 -20.09 39.58
C GLY A 11 1.52 -19.37 38.80
N PRO A 12 1.38 -18.04 38.93
CA PRO A 12 0.38 -17.28 38.16
C PRO A 12 0.60 -17.54 36.65
N LEU A 13 -0.48 -17.84 35.93
CA LEU A 13 -0.41 -18.19 34.52
C LEU A 13 0.30 -17.06 33.75
N PRO A 14 1.37 -17.35 32.97
CA PRO A 14 2.03 -16.33 32.16
C PRO A 14 1.17 -15.83 30.99
N TRP A 15 -0.02 -16.42 30.78
CA TRP A 15 -1.06 -15.96 29.86
C TRP A 15 -2.40 -15.87 30.60
N THR A 16 -3.24 -14.90 30.22
CA THR A 16 -4.63 -14.88 30.68
C THR A 16 -5.45 -15.86 29.82
N PRO A 17 -6.56 -16.46 30.32
CA PRO A 17 -7.49 -17.24 29.49
C PRO A 17 -8.05 -16.46 28.29
N ASN A 18 -7.88 -15.14 28.26
CA ASN A 18 -8.24 -14.26 27.17
C ASN A 18 -7.20 -14.20 26.04
N HIS A 19 -5.94 -14.60 26.27
CA HIS A 19 -4.89 -14.55 25.23
C HIS A 19 -4.92 -15.82 24.36
N ARG A 20 -5.74 -15.77 23.31
CA ARG A 20 -5.88 -16.87 22.34
C ARG A 20 -5.02 -16.63 21.11
N ASP A 21 -4.51 -17.69 20.50
CA ASP A 21 -4.11 -17.62 19.10
C ASP A 21 -5.36 -17.76 18.24
N HIS A 22 -5.79 -16.65 17.64
CA HIS A 22 -6.96 -16.61 16.79
C HIS A 22 -6.58 -16.64 15.31
N ARG A 23 -5.28 -16.76 14.97
CA ARG A 23 -4.76 -16.81 13.61
C ARG A 23 -5.00 -18.17 12.98
N LYS A 24 -5.49 -18.20 11.74
CA LYS A 24 -5.63 -19.42 10.94
C LYS A 24 -4.64 -19.33 9.80
N LEU A 25 -3.52 -20.00 9.95
CA LEU A 25 -2.41 -19.98 9.01
C LEU A 25 -1.95 -21.40 8.68
N LEU A 26 -1.87 -21.70 7.40
CA LEU A 26 -1.22 -22.90 6.86
C LEU A 26 -0.15 -22.45 5.87
N VAL A 27 1.08 -22.93 6.04
CA VAL A 27 2.18 -22.73 5.09
C VAL A 27 2.60 -24.10 4.58
N VAL A 28 2.65 -24.27 3.26
CA VAL A 28 3.01 -25.52 2.58
C VAL A 28 4.31 -25.29 1.81
N ASP A 29 5.32 -26.08 2.14
CA ASP A 29 6.64 -26.12 1.48
C ASP A 29 7.31 -24.76 1.32
N ASN A 30 6.92 -23.77 2.14
CA ASN A 30 7.34 -22.38 2.03
C ASN A 30 7.03 -21.69 0.67
N GLU A 31 6.16 -22.29 -0.15
CA GLU A 31 5.79 -21.77 -1.48
C GLU A 31 4.40 -21.15 -1.52
N VAL A 32 3.49 -21.68 -0.72
CA VAL A 32 2.10 -21.22 -0.65
C VAL A 32 1.65 -21.12 0.80
N ALA A 33 0.99 -20.01 1.12
CA ALA A 33 0.37 -19.79 2.42
C ALA A 33 -1.13 -19.58 2.27
N PHE A 34 -1.89 -20.04 3.25
CA PHE A 34 -3.32 -19.87 3.34
C PHE A 34 -3.62 -19.09 4.62
N ALA A 35 -4.26 -17.92 4.51
CA ALA A 35 -4.72 -17.13 5.67
C ALA A 35 -6.19 -16.71 5.54
N GLY A 36 -6.89 -16.58 6.67
CA GLY A 36 -8.30 -16.17 6.70
C GLY A 36 -9.02 -16.57 7.99
N GLY A 37 -10.32 -16.84 7.89
CA GLY A 37 -11.16 -17.20 9.03
C GLY A 37 -11.34 -18.70 9.27
N LEU A 38 -11.02 -19.56 8.28
CA LEU A 38 -11.34 -20.99 8.33
C LEU A 38 -10.38 -21.78 9.22
N ASN A 39 -10.95 -22.57 10.12
CA ASN A 39 -10.22 -23.64 10.80
C ASN A 39 -10.30 -24.95 10.00
N ILE A 40 -9.39 -25.88 10.26
CA ILE A 40 -9.48 -27.25 9.73
C ILE A 40 -10.51 -28.02 10.59
N SER A 41 -11.78 -27.99 10.18
CA SER A 41 -12.88 -28.63 10.90
C SER A 41 -14.04 -29.04 9.98
N ARG A 42 -14.77 -30.09 10.37
CA ARG A 42 -15.93 -30.63 9.62
C ARG A 42 -17.04 -29.60 9.41
N VAL A 43 -17.16 -28.60 10.27
CA VAL A 43 -18.19 -27.54 10.17
C VAL A 43 -18.04 -26.63 8.94
N TYR A 44 -16.83 -26.58 8.37
CA TYR A 44 -16.53 -25.83 7.14
C TYR A 44 -16.58 -26.72 5.87
N ALA A 45 -16.89 -28.00 5.99
CA ALA A 45 -16.83 -28.95 4.88
C ALA A 45 -18.01 -28.86 3.90
N SER A 46 -19.06 -28.09 4.22
CA SER A 46 -20.19 -27.84 3.32
C SER A 46 -19.82 -26.74 2.32
N GLY A 47 -19.64 -27.10 1.04
CA GLY A 47 -19.33 -26.13 -0.01
C GLY A 47 -20.54 -25.28 -0.45
N SER A 48 -20.29 -24.04 -0.87
CA SER A 48 -21.31 -23.08 -1.32
C SER A 48 -22.04 -23.46 -2.63
N PHE A 49 -21.51 -24.44 -3.38
CA PHE A 49 -21.98 -24.80 -4.73
C PHE A 49 -22.51 -26.24 -4.86
N GLY A 50 -22.75 -26.95 -3.75
CA GLY A 50 -23.21 -28.34 -3.76
C GLY A 50 -24.56 -28.53 -3.06
N ARG A 51 -25.58 -28.98 -3.79
CA ARG A 51 -26.88 -29.39 -3.23
C ARG A 51 -26.72 -30.75 -2.52
N ARG A 52 -26.00 -30.79 -1.39
CA ARG A 52 -25.98 -31.98 -0.53
C ARG A 52 -27.14 -31.89 0.45
N ARG A 53 -28.11 -32.76 0.25
CA ARG A 53 -29.32 -32.90 1.06
C ARG A 53 -28.95 -33.46 2.44
N THR A 54 -28.62 -32.59 3.40
CA THR A 54 -28.47 -33.01 4.80
C THR A 54 -29.84 -32.99 5.47
N THR A 55 -30.30 -34.15 5.92
CA THR A 55 -31.60 -34.40 6.56
C THR A 55 -31.63 -34.01 8.04
N SER A 56 -30.89 -32.97 8.45
CA SER A 56 -31.02 -32.39 9.79
C SER A 56 -31.61 -30.98 9.66
N THR A 57 -32.70 -30.76 10.38
CA THR A 57 -33.56 -29.58 10.32
C THR A 57 -32.95 -28.31 10.93
N ASP A 58 -31.62 -28.16 10.99
CA ASP A 58 -30.98 -26.99 11.64
C ASP A 58 -29.58 -26.52 11.16
N ALA A 59 -28.84 -27.23 10.30
CA ALA A 59 -27.41 -26.96 10.14
C ALA A 59 -27.00 -26.40 8.77
N GLY A 60 -27.35 -25.15 8.49
CA GLY A 60 -26.63 -24.37 7.48
C GLY A 60 -25.21 -24.14 7.97
N GLY A 61 -24.22 -24.84 7.40
CA GLY A 61 -22.82 -24.87 7.86
C GLY A 61 -22.14 -23.50 8.00
N TRP A 62 -20.84 -23.46 8.25
CA TRP A 62 -20.15 -22.18 8.50
C TRP A 62 -19.76 -21.51 7.19
N ARG A 63 -20.18 -20.26 6.97
CA ARG A 63 -19.74 -19.44 5.83
C ARG A 63 -18.56 -18.58 6.26
N ASP A 64 -17.43 -18.74 5.58
CA ASP A 64 -16.18 -18.05 5.90
C ASP A 64 -15.35 -17.81 4.63
N THR A 65 -14.23 -17.09 4.71
CA THR A 65 -13.33 -16.80 3.59
C THR A 65 -11.88 -17.09 3.97
N HIS A 66 -11.17 -17.76 3.07
CA HIS A 66 -9.72 -17.98 3.10
C HIS A 66 -9.12 -17.50 1.78
N ILE A 67 -7.87 -17.06 1.80
CA ILE A 67 -7.11 -16.75 0.59
C ILE A 67 -5.84 -17.59 0.52
N ALA A 68 -5.48 -17.97 -0.71
CA ALA A 68 -4.21 -18.60 -1.03
C ALA A 68 -3.23 -17.53 -1.54
N LEU A 69 -2.01 -17.56 -1.02
CA LEU A 69 -0.98 -16.55 -1.26
C LEU A 69 0.30 -17.22 -1.73
N ARG A 70 0.90 -16.68 -2.79
CA ARG A 70 2.18 -17.10 -3.35
C ARG A 70 3.07 -15.88 -3.53
N GLY A 71 4.37 -16.12 -3.67
CA GLY A 71 5.37 -15.07 -3.84
C GLY A 71 5.98 -14.58 -2.51
N PRO A 72 6.62 -13.40 -2.50
CA PRO A 72 7.40 -12.90 -1.35
C PRO A 72 6.63 -12.83 -0.02
N VAL A 73 5.30 -12.72 -0.07
CA VAL A 73 4.43 -12.66 1.11
C VAL A 73 4.42 -13.95 1.95
N VAL A 74 4.83 -15.09 1.37
CA VAL A 74 4.88 -16.36 2.12
C VAL A 74 5.96 -16.34 3.19
N ALA A 75 7.08 -15.65 2.95
CA ALA A 75 8.18 -15.56 3.91
C ALA A 75 7.81 -14.89 5.25
N PRO A 76 7.18 -13.69 5.29
CA PRO A 76 6.71 -13.12 6.56
C PRO A 76 5.66 -13.98 7.26
N LEU A 77 4.80 -14.69 6.52
CA LEU A 77 3.84 -15.63 7.12
C LEU A 77 4.54 -16.84 7.75
N GLY A 78 5.53 -17.42 7.07
CA GLY A 78 6.37 -18.48 7.61
C GLY A 78 7.12 -18.04 8.88
N ARG A 79 7.67 -16.82 8.89
CA ARG A 79 8.30 -16.24 10.09
C ARG A 79 7.32 -16.08 11.26
N LEU A 80 6.07 -15.69 10.99
CA LEU A 80 5.05 -15.58 12.03
C LEU A 80 4.74 -16.94 12.66
N PHE A 81 4.62 -17.99 11.84
CA PHE A 81 4.46 -19.36 12.31
C PHE A 81 5.67 -19.81 13.14
N GLN A 82 6.89 -19.59 12.63
CA GLN A 82 8.13 -19.97 13.30
C GLN A 82 8.28 -19.27 14.66
N ALA A 83 8.00 -17.97 14.73
CA ALA A 83 8.02 -17.21 15.98
C ALA A 83 7.04 -17.79 17.01
N THR A 84 5.82 -18.12 16.57
CA THR A 84 4.79 -18.74 17.42
C THR A 84 5.23 -20.12 17.91
N TRP A 85 5.83 -20.94 17.04
CA TRP A 85 6.34 -22.27 17.37
C TRP A 85 7.48 -22.20 18.41
N LEU A 86 8.48 -21.34 18.16
CA LEU A 86 9.63 -21.16 19.05
C LEU A 86 9.20 -20.65 20.43
N ALA A 87 8.21 -19.76 20.49
CA ALA A 87 7.65 -19.26 21.74
C ALA A 87 7.03 -20.37 22.61
N GLN A 88 6.59 -21.50 22.03
CA GLN A 88 6.05 -22.62 22.81
C GLN A 88 7.12 -23.45 23.53
N GLN A 89 8.41 -23.29 23.18
CA GLN A 89 9.53 -24.02 23.79
C GLN A 89 9.34 -25.55 23.80
N CYS A 90 8.67 -26.07 22.78
CA CYS A 90 8.35 -27.49 22.68
C CYS A 90 9.51 -28.29 22.08
N PRO A 91 9.66 -29.59 22.43
CA PRO A 91 10.60 -30.48 21.76
C PRO A 91 10.26 -30.61 20.26
N GLY A 92 11.26 -30.39 19.39
CA GLY A 92 11.13 -30.50 17.94
C GLY A 92 11.97 -29.45 17.22
N ALA A 93 12.43 -29.77 16.01
CA ALA A 93 13.10 -28.79 15.17
C ALA A 93 12.08 -27.72 14.74
N ALA A 94 12.47 -26.45 14.81
CA ALA A 94 11.72 -25.40 14.14
C ALA A 94 11.86 -25.61 12.63
N VAL A 95 10.76 -25.44 11.89
CA VAL A 95 10.83 -25.38 10.43
C VAL A 95 11.52 -24.07 10.07
N ASP A 96 12.52 -24.12 9.18
CA ASP A 96 13.19 -22.92 8.71
C ASP A 96 12.21 -22.03 7.94
N ALA A 97 12.12 -20.76 8.33
CA ALA A 97 11.44 -19.77 7.51
C ALA A 97 12.22 -19.60 6.20
N PRO A 98 11.54 -19.50 5.04
CA PRO A 98 12.24 -19.40 3.78
C PRO A 98 13.01 -18.08 3.71
N PRO A 99 14.17 -18.04 3.03
CA PRO A 99 14.78 -16.79 2.65
C PRO A 99 13.80 -16.03 1.75
N ALA A 100 13.53 -14.76 2.06
CA ALA A 100 12.59 -13.91 1.31
C ALA A 100 12.97 -13.72 -0.18
N ALA A 101 14.20 -14.10 -0.56
CA ALA A 101 14.85 -13.73 -1.81
C ALA A 101 14.58 -14.65 -3.02
N ALA A 102 13.82 -15.74 -2.89
CA ALA A 102 13.69 -16.74 -3.97
C ALA A 102 12.34 -16.79 -4.70
N ALA A 103 11.29 -16.11 -4.21
CA ALA A 103 9.95 -16.26 -4.77
C ALA A 103 9.63 -15.17 -5.81
N GLN A 104 9.18 -15.57 -7.00
CA GLN A 104 8.69 -14.64 -8.02
C GLN A 104 7.52 -13.82 -7.47
N ALA A 105 7.60 -12.49 -7.56
CA ALA A 105 6.53 -11.60 -7.13
C ALA A 105 5.32 -11.71 -8.06
N GLY A 106 4.13 -11.63 -7.47
CA GLY A 106 2.87 -11.47 -8.21
C GLY A 106 2.55 -10.01 -8.52
N GLU A 107 1.36 -9.78 -9.07
CA GLU A 107 0.93 -8.47 -9.58
C GLU A 107 0.34 -7.54 -8.51
N ARG A 108 -0.06 -8.09 -7.36
CA ARG A 108 -0.74 -7.32 -6.30
C ARG A 108 0.20 -7.04 -5.13
N VAL A 109 0.08 -5.85 -4.57
CA VAL A 109 0.76 -5.50 -3.32
C VAL A 109 -0.01 -6.14 -2.17
N VAL A 110 0.69 -6.94 -1.37
CA VAL A 110 0.10 -7.64 -0.23
C VAL A 110 0.86 -7.28 1.03
N GLN A 111 0.12 -6.86 2.06
CA GLN A 111 0.65 -6.58 3.38
C GLN A 111 0.07 -7.56 4.39
N VAL A 112 0.96 -8.16 5.18
CA VAL A 112 0.59 -9.00 6.32
C VAL A 112 0.51 -8.12 7.55
N LEU A 113 -0.66 -8.09 8.19
CA LEU A 113 -0.89 -7.41 9.46
C LEU A 113 -1.13 -8.47 10.53
N ALA A 114 -0.10 -8.74 11.32
CA ALA A 114 -0.21 -9.55 12.52
C ALA A 114 -0.37 -8.64 13.75
N VAL A 115 -1.20 -9.08 14.69
CA VAL A 115 -1.40 -8.46 16.01
C VAL A 115 -1.07 -9.53 17.05
N ASP A 116 -0.29 -9.18 18.06
CA ASP A 116 -0.03 -10.02 19.22
C ASP A 116 -0.64 -9.36 20.48
N PRO A 117 -0.98 -10.12 21.54
CA PRO A 117 -1.56 -9.58 22.77
C PRO A 117 -0.71 -8.44 23.37
N GLY A 118 -1.34 -7.31 23.67
CA GLY A 118 -0.66 -6.11 24.16
C GLY A 118 -0.11 -5.18 23.08
N ASP A 119 -0.27 -5.49 21.79
CA ASP A 119 0.02 -4.56 20.70
C ASP A 119 -0.95 -3.37 20.71
N ARG A 120 -0.49 -2.24 21.26
CA ARG A 120 -1.24 -0.97 21.32
C ARG A 120 -1.33 -0.24 19.97
N ALA A 121 -0.66 -0.74 18.93
CA ALA A 121 -0.70 -0.13 17.62
C ALA A 121 -2.01 -0.41 16.87
N HIS A 122 -2.78 -1.44 17.25
CA HIS A 122 -4.07 -1.81 16.65
C HIS A 122 -4.04 -1.76 15.10
N ARG A 123 -2.99 -2.32 14.49
CA ARG A 123 -2.64 -2.07 13.08
C ARG A 123 -3.75 -2.44 12.10
N VAL A 124 -4.43 -3.56 12.33
CA VAL A 124 -5.56 -4.01 11.49
C VAL A 124 -6.71 -3.00 11.56
N TYR A 125 -7.06 -2.57 12.77
CA TYR A 125 -8.13 -1.59 12.99
C TYR A 125 -7.82 -0.23 12.37
N ARG A 126 -6.62 0.31 12.63
CA ARG A 126 -6.17 1.59 12.07
C ARG A 126 -6.09 1.56 10.55
N SER A 127 -5.61 0.45 9.98
CA SER A 127 -5.58 0.27 8.52
C SER A 127 -6.98 0.31 7.92
N MET A 128 -7.95 -0.36 8.54
CA MET A 128 -9.33 -0.35 8.07
C MET A 128 -10.02 1.00 8.28
N MET A 129 -9.83 1.66 9.43
CA MET A 129 -10.33 3.02 9.69
C MET A 129 -9.80 4.01 8.64
N ALA A 130 -8.49 4.01 8.39
CA ALA A 130 -7.90 4.88 7.38
C ALA A 130 -8.48 4.63 5.97
N ALA A 131 -8.76 3.38 5.62
CA ALA A 131 -9.39 3.04 4.34
C ALA A 131 -10.86 3.51 4.28
N ILE A 132 -11.64 3.37 5.35
CA ILE A 132 -13.03 3.86 5.43
C ILE A 132 -13.07 5.39 5.36
N ASP A 133 -12.19 6.07 6.10
CA ASP A 133 -12.11 7.53 6.11
C ASP A 133 -11.73 8.08 4.73
N ALA A 134 -10.81 7.41 4.03
CA ALA A 134 -10.40 7.78 2.69
C ALA A 134 -11.39 7.36 1.58
N SER A 135 -12.40 6.54 1.90
CA SER A 135 -13.28 5.95 0.89
C SER A 135 -14.11 6.99 0.13
N GLN A 136 -14.26 6.74 -1.18
CA GLN A 136 -14.93 7.63 -2.14
C GLN A 136 -16.11 6.97 -2.87
N ARG A 137 -16.15 5.64 -2.98
CA ARG A 137 -17.15 4.94 -3.82
C ARG A 137 -17.97 3.91 -3.03
N SER A 138 -17.30 2.99 -2.35
CA SER A 138 -17.99 1.87 -1.70
C SER A 138 -17.20 1.30 -0.53
N VAL A 139 -17.91 0.94 0.55
CA VAL A 139 -17.38 0.17 1.68
C VAL A 139 -18.24 -1.08 1.81
N HIS A 140 -17.67 -2.26 1.50
CA HIS A 140 -18.33 -3.54 1.69
C HIS A 140 -17.65 -4.29 2.84
N LEU A 141 -18.37 -4.50 3.93
CA LEU A 141 -17.86 -5.17 5.13
C LEU A 141 -18.67 -6.44 5.40
N THR A 142 -17.99 -7.57 5.56
CA THR A 142 -18.59 -8.80 6.07
C THR A 142 -17.93 -9.16 7.38
N MET A 143 -18.72 -9.25 8.46
CA MET A 143 -18.16 -9.41 9.79
C MET A 143 -18.98 -10.39 10.63
N ALA A 144 -18.30 -11.41 11.16
CA ALA A 144 -18.89 -12.42 12.04
C ALA A 144 -19.34 -11.83 13.38
N TYR A 145 -18.48 -11.03 14.01
CA TYR A 145 -18.76 -10.34 15.26
C TYR A 145 -18.58 -8.84 15.04
N PHE A 146 -19.70 -8.13 15.06
CA PHE A 146 -19.77 -6.70 14.85
C PHE A 146 -20.21 -6.04 16.15
N ALA A 147 -19.27 -5.71 17.03
CA ALA A 147 -19.47 -4.86 18.19
C ALA A 147 -18.35 -3.81 18.24
N PRO A 148 -18.30 -2.93 17.22
CA PRO A 148 -17.24 -1.94 17.09
C PRO A 148 -17.31 -0.84 18.16
N GLY A 149 -16.22 -0.07 18.28
CA GLY A 149 -16.21 1.19 19.02
C GLY A 149 -17.03 2.28 18.31
N ALA A 150 -17.35 3.34 19.06
CA ALA A 150 -18.16 4.46 18.54
C ALA A 150 -17.49 5.19 17.36
N ASP A 151 -16.16 5.23 17.33
CA ASP A 151 -15.34 5.79 16.25
C ASP A 151 -15.53 5.05 14.93
N MET A 152 -15.56 3.72 14.93
CA MET A 152 -15.83 2.92 13.72
C MET A 152 -17.29 3.07 13.25
N VAL A 153 -18.25 3.11 14.17
CA VAL A 153 -19.65 3.39 13.81
C VAL A 153 -19.76 4.76 13.15
N GLN A 154 -19.11 5.78 13.74
CA GLN A 154 -19.09 7.13 13.20
C GLN A 154 -18.43 7.19 11.82
N ALA A 155 -17.27 6.55 11.62
CA ALA A 155 -16.59 6.54 10.33
C ALA A 155 -17.44 5.90 9.21
N LEU A 156 -18.18 4.83 9.51
CA LEU A 156 -19.13 4.22 8.57
C LEU A 156 -20.30 5.16 8.26
N CYS A 157 -20.83 5.87 9.26
CA CYS A 157 -21.88 6.87 9.07
C CYS A 157 -21.37 8.04 8.22
N ASP A 158 -20.18 8.56 8.53
CA ASP A 158 -19.57 9.68 7.80
C ASP A 158 -19.31 9.29 6.34
N ALA A 159 -18.85 8.06 6.07
CA ALA A 159 -18.71 7.56 4.70
C ALA A 159 -20.05 7.56 3.96
N ALA A 160 -21.11 7.02 4.56
CA ALA A 160 -22.44 7.00 3.95
C ALA A 160 -22.97 8.42 3.70
N LEU A 161 -22.80 9.34 4.65
CA LEU A 161 -23.20 10.74 4.52
C LEU A 161 -22.41 11.50 3.45
N ARG A 162 -21.16 11.10 3.16
CA ARG A 162 -20.38 11.61 2.01
C ARG A 162 -20.89 11.11 0.65
N GLY A 163 -21.85 10.19 0.64
CA GLY A 163 -22.38 9.56 -0.57
C GLY A 163 -21.67 8.26 -0.98
N VAL A 164 -20.80 7.73 -0.12
CA VAL A 164 -20.16 6.42 -0.33
C VAL A 164 -21.20 5.32 -0.12
N SER A 165 -21.25 4.31 -1.00
CA SER A 165 -22.12 3.16 -0.81
C SER A 165 -21.58 2.23 0.29
N VAL A 166 -22.16 2.29 1.49
CA VAL A 166 -21.77 1.43 2.61
C VAL A 166 -22.72 0.24 2.75
N GLU A 167 -22.21 -0.98 2.59
CA GLU A 167 -22.95 -2.24 2.74
C GLU A 167 -22.29 -3.16 3.78
N LEU A 168 -23.06 -3.61 4.76
CA LEU A 168 -22.63 -4.52 5.82
C LEU A 168 -23.35 -5.87 5.67
N VAL A 169 -22.59 -6.97 5.65
CA VAL A 169 -23.11 -8.33 5.76
C VAL A 169 -22.79 -8.88 7.15
N LEU A 170 -23.82 -9.05 7.97
CA LEU A 170 -23.73 -9.40 9.39
C LEU A 170 -24.47 -10.71 9.69
N PRO A 171 -24.19 -11.41 10.79
CA PRO A 171 -24.90 -12.66 11.12
C PRO A 171 -26.37 -12.39 11.46
N GLY A 172 -27.29 -13.12 10.85
CA GLY A 172 -28.66 -13.28 11.36
C GLY A 172 -28.78 -14.39 12.41
N LYS A 173 -27.80 -15.30 12.45
CA LYS A 173 -27.61 -16.37 13.45
C LYS A 173 -26.15 -16.38 13.90
N THR A 174 -25.90 -16.55 15.20
CA THR A 174 -24.56 -16.59 15.79
C THR A 174 -24.45 -17.67 16.87
N ASP A 175 -23.25 -18.16 17.09
CA ASP A 175 -22.83 -18.98 18.23
C ASP A 175 -22.73 -18.19 19.55
N PHE A 176 -22.69 -16.86 19.51
CA PHE A 176 -22.60 -16.02 20.72
C PHE A 176 -23.63 -14.88 20.73
N GLN A 177 -24.82 -15.13 21.26
CA GLN A 177 -25.97 -14.21 21.18
C GLN A 177 -25.71 -12.79 21.71
N TRP A 178 -24.88 -12.63 22.74
CA TRP A 178 -24.59 -11.30 23.32
C TRP A 178 -23.92 -10.35 22.33
N ILE A 179 -23.04 -10.86 21.44
CA ILE A 179 -22.38 -10.01 20.45
C ILE A 179 -23.33 -9.57 19.33
N LEU A 180 -24.31 -10.41 19.01
CA LEU A 180 -25.36 -10.07 18.05
C LEU A 180 -26.21 -8.93 18.58
N HIS A 181 -26.60 -8.97 19.86
CA HIS A 181 -27.34 -7.88 20.49
C HIS A 181 -26.51 -6.60 20.59
N ALA A 182 -25.23 -6.72 20.97
CA ALA A 182 -24.31 -5.57 20.99
C ALA A 182 -24.17 -4.91 19.60
N GLY A 183 -24.07 -5.72 18.53
CA GLY A 183 -24.02 -5.20 17.17
C GLY A 183 -25.30 -4.51 16.74
N ARG A 184 -26.46 -5.13 17.02
CA ARG A 184 -27.78 -4.58 16.71
C ARG A 184 -28.06 -3.26 17.42
N ALA A 185 -27.44 -2.99 18.57
CA ALA A 185 -27.54 -1.70 19.25
C ALA A 185 -27.05 -0.52 18.39
N ASN A 186 -26.16 -0.76 17.42
CA ASN A 186 -25.64 0.26 16.51
C ASN A 186 -26.46 0.38 15.21
N TYR A 187 -27.42 -0.51 14.95
CA TYR A 187 -28.10 -0.58 13.64
C TYR A 187 -28.90 0.67 13.35
N GLN A 188 -29.61 1.21 14.34
CA GLN A 188 -30.43 2.41 14.15
C GLN A 188 -29.59 3.58 13.62
N GLN A 189 -28.47 3.88 14.28
CA GLN A 189 -27.55 4.95 13.88
C GLN A 189 -27.00 4.75 12.46
N LEU A 190 -26.59 3.51 12.13
CA LEU A 190 -26.06 3.17 10.81
C LEU A 190 -27.13 3.32 9.71
N LEU A 191 -28.33 2.79 9.96
CA LEU A 191 -29.46 2.84 9.02
C LEU A 191 -29.91 4.29 8.78
N ASP A 192 -29.97 5.11 9.83
CA ASP A 192 -30.33 6.53 9.72
C ASP A 192 -29.31 7.33 8.88
N ALA A 193 -28.04 6.92 8.91
CA ALA A 193 -26.98 7.51 8.06
C ALA A 193 -26.98 6.99 6.61
N GLY A 194 -27.83 6.02 6.26
CA GLY A 194 -27.92 5.44 4.92
C GLY A 194 -27.06 4.19 4.68
N VAL A 195 -26.46 3.61 5.73
CA VAL A 195 -25.74 2.34 5.64
C VAL A 195 -26.73 1.19 5.41
N ARG A 196 -26.43 0.31 4.45
CA ARG A 196 -27.26 -0.86 4.14
C ARG A 196 -26.78 -2.09 4.92
N ILE A 197 -27.66 -2.70 5.70
CA ILE A 197 -27.33 -3.86 6.54
C ILE A 197 -28.07 -5.10 6.03
N HIS A 198 -27.33 -6.19 5.81
CA HIS A 198 -27.82 -7.47 5.33
C HIS A 198 -27.49 -8.57 6.34
N GLU A 199 -28.50 -9.22 6.91
CA GLU A 199 -28.31 -10.34 7.83
C GLU A 199 -28.27 -11.70 7.09
N LEU A 200 -27.16 -12.42 7.19
CA LEU A 200 -27.06 -13.79 6.67
C LEU A 200 -27.77 -14.78 7.60
N ARG A 201 -28.84 -15.41 7.10
CA ARG A 201 -29.68 -16.34 7.89
C ARG A 201 -29.55 -17.81 7.48
N THR A 202 -28.92 -18.07 6.34
CA THR A 202 -28.80 -19.40 5.72
C THR A 202 -27.67 -20.24 6.30
N SER A 203 -26.69 -19.61 6.94
CA SER A 203 -25.50 -20.24 7.53
C SER A 203 -25.00 -19.40 8.70
N LEU A 204 -24.15 -20.00 9.53
CA LEU A 204 -23.42 -19.24 10.55
C LEU A 204 -22.33 -18.44 9.84
N LEU A 205 -22.45 -17.11 9.88
CA LEU A 205 -21.47 -16.21 9.27
C LEU A 205 -20.22 -16.12 10.16
N HIS A 206 -19.07 -16.54 9.65
CA HIS A 206 -17.80 -16.48 10.35
C HIS A 206 -16.70 -15.72 9.59
N ALA A 207 -17.02 -15.08 8.47
CA ALA A 207 -16.08 -14.27 7.70
C ALA A 207 -15.70 -12.94 8.40
N LYS A 208 -14.46 -12.51 8.21
CA LYS A 208 -13.97 -11.17 8.58
C LYS A 208 -13.25 -10.57 7.39
N THR A 209 -14.00 -9.88 6.55
CA THR A 209 -13.51 -9.35 5.28
C THR A 209 -14.03 -7.95 5.03
N ALA A 210 -13.21 -7.10 4.43
CA ALA A 210 -13.66 -5.82 3.89
C ALA A 210 -13.13 -5.62 2.48
N VAL A 211 -13.90 -4.94 1.63
CA VAL A 211 -13.49 -4.41 0.34
C VAL A 211 -13.91 -2.96 0.28
N ILE A 212 -12.96 -2.04 0.11
CA ILE A 212 -13.17 -0.60 0.10
C ILE A 212 -12.65 -0.05 -1.22
N ASP A 213 -13.54 0.62 -1.94
CA ASP A 213 -13.34 1.20 -3.28
C ASP A 213 -12.78 0.25 -4.34
N GLY A 214 -12.68 -1.05 -4.07
CA GLY A 214 -11.98 -2.01 -4.94
C GLY A 214 -10.45 -1.92 -4.89
N VAL A 215 -9.90 -1.02 -4.06
CA VAL A 215 -8.44 -0.80 -3.93
C VAL A 215 -7.89 -1.31 -2.61
N TYR A 216 -8.73 -1.45 -1.58
CA TYR A 216 -8.35 -2.05 -0.31
C TYR A 216 -9.20 -3.28 -0.08
N ALA A 217 -8.58 -4.45 0.05
CA ALA A 217 -9.26 -5.66 0.46
C ALA A 217 -8.55 -6.27 1.66
N THR A 218 -9.29 -6.69 2.68
CA THR A 218 -8.72 -7.44 3.81
C THR A 218 -9.46 -8.75 4.01
N VAL A 219 -8.70 -9.80 4.26
CA VAL A 219 -9.20 -11.11 4.68
C VAL A 219 -8.37 -11.57 5.87
N GLY A 220 -9.02 -12.01 6.94
CA GLY A 220 -8.26 -12.47 8.09
C GLY A 220 -9.09 -13.05 9.21
N SER A 221 -8.54 -12.94 10.41
CA SER A 221 -9.07 -13.51 11.64
C SER A 221 -9.65 -12.45 12.59
N SER A 222 -9.23 -11.19 12.47
CA SER A 222 -9.70 -10.10 13.34
C SER A 222 -11.20 -9.83 13.18
N ASN A 223 -11.95 -10.01 14.26
CA ASN A 223 -13.31 -9.48 14.35
C ASN A 223 -13.32 -7.98 14.70
N LEU A 224 -14.49 -7.35 14.57
CA LEU A 224 -14.75 -6.01 15.11
C LEU A 224 -15.37 -6.11 16.50
N ASP A 225 -14.59 -6.62 17.45
CA ASP A 225 -14.94 -6.65 18.86
C ASP A 225 -13.72 -6.33 19.72
N TRP A 226 -13.96 -5.91 20.96
CA TRP A 226 -12.89 -5.47 21.86
C TRP A 226 -11.83 -6.55 22.11
N ARG A 227 -12.16 -7.84 22.03
CA ARG A 227 -11.21 -8.94 22.29
C ARG A 227 -10.27 -9.13 21.12
N SER A 228 -10.77 -9.12 19.89
CA SER A 228 -9.91 -9.13 18.69
C SER A 228 -9.04 -7.87 18.60
N LEU A 229 -9.47 -6.76 19.19
CA LEU A 229 -8.70 -5.51 19.20
C LEU A 229 -7.64 -5.45 20.32
N ALA A 230 -7.87 -6.06 21.47
CA ALA A 230 -7.03 -5.89 22.66
C ALA A 230 -6.22 -7.14 23.08
N ASP A 231 -6.79 -8.35 22.92
CA ASP A 231 -6.34 -9.52 23.69
C ASP A 231 -5.88 -10.72 22.82
N ASN A 232 -6.34 -10.83 21.57
CA ASN A 232 -6.04 -11.98 20.72
C ASN A 232 -4.78 -11.78 19.86
N ASN A 233 -4.12 -12.90 19.53
CA ASN A 233 -3.26 -12.91 18.35
C ASN A 233 -4.15 -12.97 17.11
N GLU A 234 -4.01 -12.02 16.20
CA GLU A 234 -4.79 -11.93 14.98
C GLU A 234 -3.89 -11.79 13.76
N LEU A 235 -4.41 -12.19 12.61
CA LEU A 235 -3.74 -12.15 11.32
C LEU A 235 -4.73 -11.73 10.26
N ASN A 236 -4.47 -10.58 9.65
CA ASN A 236 -5.14 -10.12 8.46
C ASN A 236 -4.14 -9.95 7.33
N VAL A 237 -4.59 -10.29 6.13
CA VAL A 237 -3.87 -10.02 4.90
C VAL A 237 -4.62 -8.92 4.18
N VAL A 238 -3.92 -7.82 3.94
CA VAL A 238 -4.42 -6.69 3.16
C VAL A 238 -3.86 -6.82 1.75
N VAL A 239 -4.74 -6.87 0.77
CA VAL A 239 -4.42 -6.80 -0.65
C VAL A 239 -4.77 -5.39 -1.11
N LEU A 240 -3.77 -4.69 -1.63
CA LEU A 240 -3.95 -3.38 -2.21
C LEU A 240 -4.05 -3.53 -3.73
N GLY A 241 -5.19 -3.08 -4.26
CA GLY A 241 -5.37 -2.87 -5.68
C GLY A 241 -4.60 -1.64 -6.14
N ASP A 242 -3.97 -1.75 -7.29
CA ASP A 242 -3.29 -0.69 -8.04
C ASP A 242 -4.21 -0.01 -9.05
N GLU A 243 -5.50 -0.32 -9.01
CA GLU A 243 -6.48 0.10 -10.00
C GLU A 243 -7.03 1.48 -9.67
N VAL A 244 -6.42 2.50 -10.27
CA VAL A 244 -7.07 3.80 -10.48
C VAL A 244 -7.97 3.65 -11.70
N ASP A 245 -9.27 3.90 -11.60
CA ASP A 245 -10.17 3.85 -12.76
C ASP A 245 -10.10 5.14 -13.61
N ASP A 246 -10.66 5.11 -14.83
CA ASP A 246 -10.62 6.26 -15.75
C ASP A 246 -11.36 7.48 -15.18
N ALA A 247 -12.45 7.26 -14.44
CA ALA A 247 -13.21 8.32 -13.79
C ALA A 247 -12.36 9.08 -12.75
N THR A 248 -11.57 8.36 -11.96
CA THR A 248 -10.66 8.95 -10.98
C THR A 248 -9.57 9.77 -11.66
N LEU A 249 -8.97 9.26 -12.75
CA LEU A 249 -7.97 10.04 -13.50
C LEU A 249 -8.56 11.32 -14.09
N VAL A 250 -9.80 11.26 -14.61
CA VAL A 250 -10.52 12.46 -15.12
C VAL A 250 -10.80 13.45 -13.99
N ALA A 251 -11.23 12.98 -12.82
CA ALA A 251 -11.48 13.84 -11.66
C ALA A 251 -10.19 14.51 -11.17
N MET A 252 -9.08 13.77 -11.10
CA MET A 252 -7.76 14.32 -10.78
C MET A 252 -7.32 15.35 -11.83
N HIS A 253 -7.57 15.09 -13.11
CA HIS A 253 -7.26 16.03 -14.19
C HIS A 253 -8.07 17.32 -14.03
N ALA A 254 -9.36 17.22 -13.72
CA ALA A 254 -10.21 18.38 -13.42
C ALA A 254 -9.74 19.16 -12.17
N ALA A 255 -9.15 18.46 -11.19
CA ALA A 255 -8.54 19.07 -10.00
C ALA A 255 -7.14 19.68 -10.23
N GLY A 256 -6.61 19.63 -11.46
CA GLY A 256 -5.32 20.22 -11.82
C GLY A 256 -4.12 19.27 -11.76
N VAL A 257 -4.33 17.96 -11.53
CA VAL A 257 -3.25 16.98 -11.64
C VAL A 257 -2.84 16.85 -13.12
N ARG A 258 -1.54 16.84 -13.38
CA ARG A 258 -0.96 16.79 -14.74
C ARG A 258 0.09 15.73 -14.94
N GLY A 259 0.44 14.97 -13.91
CA GLY A 259 1.43 13.92 -14.08
C GLY A 259 1.48 12.94 -12.93
N ALA A 260 2.08 11.79 -13.21
CA ALA A 260 2.40 10.76 -12.23
C ALA A 260 3.91 10.74 -11.98
N ARG A 261 4.33 10.46 -10.74
CA ARG A 261 5.75 10.37 -10.36
C ARG A 261 6.09 8.93 -9.95
N LEU A 262 7.14 8.38 -10.55
CA LEU A 262 7.70 7.07 -10.23
C LEU A 262 9.01 7.25 -9.47
N ASN A 263 9.10 6.64 -8.29
CA ASN A 263 10.30 6.64 -7.46
C ASN A 263 10.99 5.28 -7.55
N ARG A 264 12.18 5.24 -8.16
CA ARG A 264 13.01 4.05 -8.32
C ARG A 264 14.24 4.01 -7.40
N VAL A 265 14.38 5.01 -6.52
CA VAL A 265 15.55 5.19 -5.65
C VAL A 265 15.25 4.77 -4.21
N SER A 266 13.98 4.80 -3.79
CA SER A 266 13.56 4.37 -2.45
C SER A 266 13.27 2.86 -2.40
N PRO A 267 13.64 2.14 -1.32
CA PRO A 267 13.32 0.72 -1.12
C PRO A 267 11.82 0.42 -0.99
N VAL A 268 10.99 1.46 -0.82
CA VAL A 268 9.52 1.39 -0.82
C VAL A 268 8.93 1.63 -2.22
N GLY A 269 9.77 2.07 -3.16
CA GLY A 269 9.40 2.44 -4.52
C GLY A 269 9.49 1.24 -5.44
N GLU A 270 8.32 0.81 -5.93
CA GLU A 270 8.16 0.02 -7.14
C GLU A 270 8.93 -1.32 -7.15
N GLY A 271 8.35 -2.33 -6.48
CA GLY A 271 8.78 -3.73 -6.61
C GLY A 271 8.55 -4.31 -8.02
N ALA A 272 8.76 -5.62 -8.16
CA ALA A 272 8.46 -6.37 -9.37
C ALA A 272 7.02 -6.11 -9.86
N GLY A 273 6.85 -5.91 -11.18
CA GLY A 273 5.56 -5.60 -11.81
C GLY A 273 5.39 -4.14 -12.29
N LEU A 274 6.41 -3.27 -12.18
CA LEU A 274 6.36 -1.91 -12.73
C LEU A 274 6.04 -1.89 -14.24
N ALA A 275 6.64 -2.79 -15.03
CA ALA A 275 6.42 -2.86 -16.47
C ALA A 275 4.94 -3.11 -16.83
N ALA A 276 4.27 -4.04 -16.14
CA ALA A 276 2.86 -4.33 -16.35
C ALA A 276 1.96 -3.13 -15.99
N ARG A 277 2.26 -2.46 -14.87
CA ARG A 277 1.53 -1.24 -14.44
C ARG A 277 1.72 -0.09 -15.42
N LEU A 278 2.94 0.11 -15.91
CA LEU A 278 3.23 1.08 -16.96
C LEU A 278 2.49 0.77 -18.25
N GLN A 279 2.42 -0.50 -18.66
CA GLN A 279 1.67 -0.92 -19.83
C GLN A 279 0.18 -0.57 -19.73
N ALA A 280 -0.40 -0.67 -18.53
CA ALA A 280 -1.80 -0.32 -18.28
C ALA A 280 -2.03 1.20 -18.13
N LEU A 281 -1.12 1.91 -17.43
CA LEU A 281 -1.30 3.31 -17.05
C LEU A 281 -0.88 4.29 -18.16
N ALA A 282 0.21 4.01 -18.88
CA ALA A 282 0.82 4.93 -19.84
C ALA A 282 -0.17 5.42 -20.93
N PRO A 283 -0.96 4.57 -21.61
CA PRO A 283 -1.93 5.03 -22.59
C PRO A 283 -2.99 5.97 -22.00
N ARG A 284 -3.36 5.74 -20.74
CA ARG A 284 -4.40 6.50 -20.03
C ARG A 284 -3.90 7.89 -19.66
N LEU A 285 -2.65 7.99 -19.18
CA LEU A 285 -1.97 9.26 -18.94
C LEU A 285 -1.75 10.05 -20.23
N HIS A 286 -1.31 9.37 -21.30
CA HIS A 286 -1.12 9.98 -22.61
C HIS A 286 -2.43 10.62 -23.15
N ARG A 287 -3.57 9.92 -23.05
CA ARG A 287 -4.88 10.47 -23.44
C ARG A 287 -5.28 11.73 -22.66
N LEU A 288 -4.84 11.86 -21.41
CA LEU A 288 -5.11 13.03 -20.57
C LEU A 288 -4.10 14.16 -20.75
N GLY A 289 -3.10 13.99 -21.63
CA GLY A 289 -1.99 14.93 -21.78
C GLY A 289 -1.07 14.99 -20.56
N TRP A 290 -1.11 13.98 -19.69
CA TRP A 290 -0.28 13.96 -18.49
C TRP A 290 1.16 13.56 -18.81
N HIS A 291 2.10 13.99 -17.96
CA HIS A 291 3.50 13.59 -18.02
C HIS A 291 3.85 12.53 -16.97
N LEU A 292 4.93 11.79 -17.22
CA LEU A 292 5.47 10.78 -16.32
C LEU A 292 6.84 11.22 -15.79
N GLN A 293 6.91 11.47 -14.49
CA GLN A 293 8.10 11.93 -13.79
C GLN A 293 8.90 10.74 -13.26
N TRP A 294 10.19 10.70 -13.53
CA TRP A 294 11.11 9.65 -13.10
C TRP A 294 12.08 10.20 -12.08
N TYR A 295 11.99 9.70 -10.85
CA TYR A 295 13.07 9.81 -9.87
C TYR A 295 13.87 8.52 -9.89
N ALA A 296 15.04 8.57 -10.53
CA ALA A 296 15.86 7.42 -10.87
C ALA A 296 17.36 7.72 -10.63
N THR A 297 18.17 6.66 -10.59
CA THR A 297 19.64 6.79 -10.59
C THR A 297 20.18 6.82 -12.03
N PRO A 298 21.41 7.32 -12.26
CA PRO A 298 22.01 7.36 -13.61
C PRO A 298 22.07 5.99 -14.29
N ALA A 299 22.33 4.92 -13.54
CA ALA A 299 22.37 3.55 -14.04
C ALA A 299 21.02 3.03 -14.57
N GLN A 300 19.90 3.65 -14.16
CA GLN A 300 18.54 3.28 -14.59
C GLN A 300 18.10 4.01 -15.86
N LEU A 301 18.81 5.05 -16.30
CA LEU A 301 18.42 5.87 -17.45
C LEU A 301 18.36 5.12 -18.78
N PRO A 302 19.28 4.18 -19.11
CA PRO A 302 19.20 3.43 -20.36
C PRO A 302 17.91 2.61 -20.48
N GLU A 303 17.44 2.00 -19.38
CA GLU A 303 16.18 1.25 -19.34
C GLU A 303 14.98 2.17 -19.57
N ILE A 304 14.99 3.35 -18.94
CA ILE A 304 13.91 4.35 -19.09
C ILE A 304 13.85 4.85 -20.54
N ALA A 305 15.00 5.16 -21.14
CA ALA A 305 15.10 5.59 -22.54
C ALA A 305 14.57 4.52 -23.51
N ALA A 306 14.94 3.26 -23.29
CA ALA A 306 14.47 2.14 -24.10
C ALA A 306 12.95 1.93 -23.97
N TRP A 307 12.39 2.08 -22.76
CA TRP A 307 10.95 1.95 -22.53
C TRP A 307 10.16 3.03 -23.27
N HIS A 308 10.56 4.31 -23.19
CA HIS A 308 9.89 5.39 -23.92
C HIS A 308 10.00 5.22 -25.45
N ALA A 309 11.16 4.79 -25.95
CA ALA A 309 11.36 4.51 -27.37
C ALA A 309 10.45 3.40 -27.90
N ALA A 310 10.16 2.38 -27.08
CA ALA A 310 9.37 1.23 -27.45
C ALA A 310 7.85 1.47 -27.40
N GLN A 311 7.40 2.60 -26.85
CA GLN A 311 5.99 2.85 -26.52
C GLN A 311 5.43 4.04 -27.33
N PRO A 312 4.65 3.80 -28.40
CA PRO A 312 4.07 4.87 -29.24
C PRO A 312 3.16 5.84 -28.48
N GLN A 313 2.58 5.40 -27.36
CA GLN A 313 1.68 6.18 -26.50
C GLN A 313 2.34 6.46 -25.14
N ALA A 314 3.66 6.62 -25.10
CA ALA A 314 4.35 7.05 -23.90
C ALA A 314 3.89 8.47 -23.49
N PRO A 315 3.60 8.72 -22.20
CA PRO A 315 3.46 10.06 -21.65
C PRO A 315 4.78 10.84 -21.79
N VAL A 316 4.69 12.17 -21.83
CA VAL A 316 5.90 13.03 -21.84
C VAL A 316 6.79 12.68 -20.66
N CYS A 317 8.07 12.38 -20.93
CA CYS A 317 9.05 12.05 -19.90
C CYS A 317 9.53 13.31 -19.17
N VAL A 318 9.57 13.26 -17.84
CA VAL A 318 10.21 14.29 -17.01
C VAL A 318 11.21 13.63 -16.07
N LEU A 319 12.46 14.05 -16.11
CA LEU A 319 13.51 13.53 -15.23
C LEU A 319 13.62 14.42 -14.00
N ASP A 320 13.43 13.85 -12.81
CA ASP A 320 13.60 14.57 -11.55
C ASP A 320 15.08 14.71 -11.19
N HIS A 321 15.39 15.79 -10.49
CA HIS A 321 16.64 15.99 -9.76
C HIS A 321 17.91 15.70 -10.57
N LEU A 322 18.11 16.44 -11.67
CA LEU A 322 19.27 16.26 -12.57
C LEU A 322 19.42 14.80 -13.07
N ALA A 323 18.30 14.07 -13.16
CA ALA A 323 18.28 12.65 -13.50
C ALA A 323 19.11 11.75 -12.56
N GLY A 324 19.27 12.18 -11.30
CA GLY A 324 20.04 11.47 -10.29
C GLY A 324 21.56 11.65 -10.40
N LEU A 325 22.06 12.49 -11.31
CA LEU A 325 23.50 12.75 -11.47
C LEU A 325 24.08 13.36 -10.19
N THR A 326 25.05 12.67 -9.60
CA THR A 326 25.92 13.15 -8.52
C THR A 326 27.23 13.67 -9.08
N VAL A 327 28.06 14.30 -8.25
CA VAL A 327 29.43 14.71 -8.64
C VAL A 327 30.23 13.54 -9.23
N ASP A 328 30.11 12.36 -8.63
CA ASP A 328 30.86 11.16 -9.04
C ASP A 328 30.33 10.54 -10.35
N THR A 329 29.04 10.74 -10.64
CA THR A 329 28.36 10.11 -11.79
C THR A 329 28.10 11.09 -12.93
N ALA A 330 28.42 12.37 -12.73
CA ALA A 330 28.26 13.43 -13.74
C ALA A 330 29.09 13.22 -15.01
N GLN A 331 29.99 12.23 -15.04
CA GLN A 331 30.80 11.89 -16.22
C GLN A 331 30.46 10.52 -16.82
N ASP A 332 29.41 9.82 -16.33
CA ASP A 332 29.02 8.50 -16.84
C ASP A 332 28.54 8.57 -18.31
N PRO A 333 29.28 8.02 -19.29
CA PRO A 333 28.93 8.13 -20.70
C PRO A 333 27.61 7.42 -21.05
N ALA A 334 27.27 6.34 -20.35
CA ALA A 334 26.04 5.60 -20.61
C ALA A 334 24.82 6.40 -20.15
N ALA A 335 24.93 7.07 -19.01
CA ALA A 335 23.90 7.99 -18.52
C ALA A 335 23.69 9.16 -19.49
N TRP A 336 24.76 9.81 -19.96
CA TRP A 336 24.66 10.93 -20.92
C TRP A 336 24.09 10.52 -22.28
N HIS A 337 24.44 9.33 -22.79
CA HIS A 337 23.84 8.81 -24.02
C HIS A 337 22.33 8.55 -23.87
N ALA A 338 21.91 7.98 -22.74
CA ALA A 338 20.50 7.79 -22.43
C ALA A 338 19.75 9.12 -22.28
N LEU A 339 20.38 10.12 -21.65
CA LEU A 339 19.83 11.48 -21.56
C LEU A 339 19.66 12.12 -22.93
N GLN A 340 20.59 11.89 -23.88
CA GLN A 340 20.48 12.45 -25.23
C GLN A 340 19.30 11.83 -25.96
N THR A 341 19.19 10.50 -25.87
CA THR A 341 18.06 9.74 -26.44
C THR A 341 16.73 10.25 -25.90
N LEU A 342 16.62 10.47 -24.58
CA LEU A 342 15.42 11.03 -23.96
C LEU A 342 15.16 12.49 -24.38
N ALA A 343 16.19 13.32 -24.46
CA ALA A 343 16.05 14.70 -24.91
C ALA A 343 15.56 14.79 -26.36
N ASP A 344 16.04 13.91 -27.25
CA ASP A 344 15.61 13.79 -28.65
C ASP A 344 14.15 13.33 -28.75
N GLN A 345 13.69 12.53 -27.79
CA GLN A 345 12.28 12.13 -27.65
C GLN A 345 11.39 13.22 -27.02
N GLY A 346 11.94 14.41 -26.75
CA GLY A 346 11.19 15.54 -26.19
C GLY A 346 11.02 15.49 -24.67
N ALA A 347 11.85 14.72 -23.95
CA ALA A 347 11.84 14.70 -22.49
C ALA A 347 12.18 16.08 -21.90
N TRP A 348 11.71 16.28 -20.68
CA TRP A 348 12.01 17.42 -19.81
C TRP A 348 12.91 17.00 -18.67
N ILE A 349 13.61 17.96 -18.08
CA ILE A 349 14.44 17.74 -16.90
C ILE A 349 14.23 18.80 -15.84
N LYS A 350 14.22 18.37 -14.57
CA LYS A 350 14.21 19.26 -13.42
C LYS A 350 15.61 19.62 -12.97
N LEU A 351 15.91 20.92 -12.99
CA LEU A 351 17.17 21.47 -12.52
C LEU A 351 17.08 21.88 -11.03
N SER A 352 16.75 20.93 -10.15
CA SER A 352 16.51 21.20 -8.72
C SER A 352 16.74 19.98 -7.82
N GLY A 353 16.67 20.14 -6.50
CA GLY A 353 16.67 19.01 -5.55
C GLY A 353 18.02 18.31 -5.37
N TRP A 354 19.12 18.99 -5.68
CA TRP A 354 20.49 18.51 -5.51
C TRP A 354 20.89 18.13 -4.08
N TYR A 355 20.19 18.63 -3.05
CA TYR A 355 20.36 18.14 -1.69
C TYR A 355 19.99 16.66 -1.53
N ARG A 356 19.33 16.06 -2.53
CA ARG A 356 19.09 14.62 -2.60
C ARG A 356 20.26 13.82 -3.21
N LEU A 357 21.22 14.49 -3.85
CA LEU A 357 22.24 13.92 -4.73
C LEU A 357 23.63 13.88 -4.10
N GLN A 358 23.70 13.67 -2.78
CA GLN A 358 24.95 13.59 -2.00
C GLN A 358 25.83 14.86 -2.06
N SER A 359 25.29 15.97 -2.55
CA SER A 359 25.95 17.28 -2.54
C SER A 359 25.53 18.10 -1.30
N ALA A 360 26.40 19.02 -0.88
CA ALA A 360 26.19 19.90 0.26
C ALA A 360 26.14 21.37 -0.17
N ALA A 361 25.37 22.19 0.55
CA ALA A 361 25.29 23.63 0.28
C ALA A 361 26.70 24.25 0.30
N PRO A 362 27.05 25.13 -0.67
CA PRO A 362 26.17 25.81 -1.62
C PRO A 362 25.91 25.04 -2.94
N PHE A 363 26.25 23.75 -3.03
CA PHE A 363 25.99 22.87 -4.19
C PHE A 363 26.66 23.34 -5.49
N ALA A 364 27.80 24.04 -5.38
CA ALA A 364 28.55 24.56 -6.52
C ALA A 364 29.18 23.45 -7.39
N ASP A 365 29.42 22.30 -6.79
CA ASP A 365 29.96 21.08 -7.41
C ASP A 365 29.06 20.52 -8.53
N LEU A 366 27.76 20.79 -8.50
CA LEU A 366 26.81 20.35 -9.53
C LEU A 366 26.59 21.37 -10.66
N GLN A 367 27.17 22.57 -10.58
CA GLN A 367 27.06 23.60 -11.61
C GLN A 367 27.46 23.11 -13.03
N PRO A 368 28.56 22.35 -13.21
CA PRO A 368 28.90 21.83 -14.54
C PRO A 368 27.82 20.91 -15.13
N ALA A 369 27.23 20.02 -14.30
CA ALA A 369 26.15 19.14 -14.73
C ALA A 369 24.89 19.92 -15.08
N ILE A 370 24.53 20.94 -14.28
CA ILE A 370 23.38 21.82 -14.54
C ILE A 370 23.54 22.53 -15.90
N GLY A 371 24.72 23.09 -16.19
CA GLY A 371 25.00 23.77 -17.45
C GLY A 371 24.89 22.83 -18.67
N ALA A 372 25.48 21.63 -18.56
CA ALA A 372 25.44 20.62 -19.62
C ALA A 372 24.01 20.11 -19.88
N LEU A 373 23.25 19.81 -18.83
CA LEU A 373 21.84 19.40 -18.95
C LEU A 373 20.99 20.52 -19.58
N HIS A 374 21.19 21.76 -19.20
CA HIS A 374 20.46 22.88 -19.79
C HIS A 374 20.70 23.00 -21.30
N GLN A 375 21.95 22.86 -21.74
CA GLN A 375 22.31 22.87 -23.16
C GLN A 375 21.63 21.71 -23.90
N GLN A 376 21.68 20.51 -23.33
CA GLN A 376 21.17 19.29 -23.96
C GLN A 376 19.63 19.27 -24.08
N PHE A 377 18.92 19.80 -23.09
CA PHE A 377 17.45 19.79 -23.07
C PHE A 377 16.81 21.03 -23.72
N ALA A 378 17.60 21.97 -24.26
CA ALA A 378 17.20 23.02 -25.20
C ALA A 378 15.84 23.71 -24.88
N GLY A 379 15.69 24.23 -23.67
CA GLY A 379 14.47 24.92 -23.23
C GLY A 379 13.38 24.03 -22.60
N ARG A 380 13.61 22.71 -22.52
CA ARG A 380 12.79 21.75 -21.76
C ARG A 380 13.33 21.51 -20.34
N CYS A 381 13.83 22.56 -19.73
CA CYS A 381 14.27 22.56 -18.33
C CYS A 381 13.23 23.25 -17.48
N VAL A 382 12.91 22.68 -16.33
CA VAL A 382 12.03 23.31 -15.33
C VAL A 382 12.71 23.33 -13.96
N TRP A 383 12.46 24.36 -13.18
CA TRP A 383 12.88 24.41 -11.79
C TRP A 383 11.66 24.25 -10.88
N GLY A 384 11.76 23.39 -9.86
CA GLY A 384 10.71 23.22 -8.87
C GLY A 384 11.29 22.67 -7.58
N SER A 385 10.96 23.30 -6.45
CA SER A 385 11.36 22.76 -5.14
C SER A 385 10.54 21.54 -4.78
N ASP A 386 11.14 20.68 -3.98
CA ASP A 386 10.50 19.48 -3.45
C ASP A 386 9.77 19.82 -2.14
N TRP A 387 8.99 20.91 -2.09
CA TRP A 387 8.25 21.31 -0.88
C TRP A 387 7.22 20.23 -0.52
N PRO A 388 7.15 19.72 0.72
CA PRO A 388 7.99 20.09 1.87
C PRO A 388 9.33 19.41 1.74
N HIS A 389 10.41 20.11 2.08
CA HIS A 389 11.78 19.57 2.08
C HIS A 389 12.00 18.51 3.18
N THR A 390 11.27 17.40 3.10
CA THR A 390 11.14 16.37 4.14
C THR A 390 12.45 15.70 4.50
N ARG A 391 13.45 15.69 3.61
CA ARG A 391 14.80 15.16 3.90
C ARG A 391 15.45 15.83 5.11
N TYR A 392 15.24 17.13 5.32
CA TYR A 392 15.79 17.84 6.48
C TYR A 392 15.04 17.57 7.79
N LEU A 393 13.92 16.83 7.72
CA LEU A 393 13.20 16.34 8.90
C LEU A 393 13.67 14.93 9.31
N GLU A 394 14.53 14.29 8.52
CA GLU A 394 15.05 12.94 8.80
C GLU A 394 16.12 12.98 9.90
N PRO A 395 16.07 12.05 10.88
CA PRO A 395 17.10 11.95 11.91
C PRO A 395 18.50 11.76 11.29
N GLY A 396 19.46 12.59 11.69
CA GLY A 396 20.85 12.49 11.25
C GLY A 396 21.22 13.35 10.03
N VAL A 397 20.29 14.15 9.48
CA VAL A 397 20.63 15.17 8.48
C VAL A 397 21.05 16.47 9.20
N PRO A 398 22.32 16.90 9.10
CA PRO A 398 22.80 18.09 9.80
C PRO A 398 22.34 19.38 9.09
N GLY A 399 21.99 20.38 9.89
CA GLY A 399 21.76 21.76 9.45
C GLY A 399 20.29 22.13 9.18
N PRO A 400 19.98 23.42 9.15
CA PRO A 400 18.63 23.91 8.85
C PRO A 400 18.27 23.67 7.37
N VAL A 401 16.97 23.68 7.06
CA VAL A 401 16.50 23.72 5.66
C VAL A 401 17.11 24.95 4.98
N PRO A 402 17.83 24.79 3.85
CA PRO A 402 18.39 25.91 3.11
C PRO A 402 17.30 26.88 2.64
N SER A 403 17.64 28.15 2.49
CA SER A 403 16.70 29.12 1.94
C SER A 403 16.41 28.81 0.47
N TYR A 404 15.28 29.30 -0.05
CA TYR A 404 14.98 29.21 -1.48
C TYR A 404 16.08 29.84 -2.35
N ALA A 405 16.70 30.92 -1.89
CA ALA A 405 17.82 31.55 -2.59
C ALA A 405 19.02 30.58 -2.72
N ASP A 406 19.35 29.86 -1.65
CA ASP A 406 20.42 28.84 -1.66
C ASP A 406 20.08 27.68 -2.60
N LEU A 407 18.80 27.31 -2.70
CA LEU A 407 18.29 26.29 -3.62
C LEU A 407 18.11 26.77 -5.06
N MET A 408 18.33 28.06 -5.36
CA MET A 408 18.27 28.62 -6.72
C MET A 408 19.66 29.00 -7.23
N ALA A 409 20.58 29.36 -6.33
CA ALA A 409 21.90 29.89 -6.65
C ALA A 409 22.73 29.03 -7.64
N PRO A 410 22.81 27.69 -7.52
CA PRO A 410 23.54 26.86 -8.48
C PRO A 410 23.06 27.01 -9.93
N ALA A 411 21.75 27.05 -10.16
CA ALA A 411 21.21 27.23 -11.52
C ALA A 411 21.41 28.68 -11.99
N GLN A 412 21.23 29.67 -11.12
CA GLN A 412 21.45 31.08 -11.45
C GLN A 412 22.92 31.40 -11.80
N ALA A 413 23.87 30.64 -11.25
CA ALA A 413 25.29 30.84 -11.51
C ALA A 413 25.72 30.42 -12.93
N VAL A 414 25.00 29.46 -13.55
CA VAL A 414 25.39 28.89 -14.85
C VAL A 414 24.43 29.22 -16.00
N LEU A 415 23.20 29.65 -15.69
CA LEU A 415 22.21 30.02 -16.69
C LEU A 415 22.22 31.53 -16.92
N SER A 416 21.97 31.95 -18.18
CA SER A 416 21.69 33.36 -18.46
C SER A 416 20.39 33.80 -17.76
N ALA A 417 20.23 35.10 -17.52
CA ALA A 417 19.02 35.63 -16.89
C ALA A 417 17.73 35.23 -17.65
N ASP A 418 17.79 35.14 -18.97
CA ASP A 418 16.65 34.72 -19.80
C ASP A 418 16.38 33.22 -19.68
N ALA A 419 17.42 32.40 -19.76
CA ALA A 419 17.33 30.95 -19.58
C ALA A 419 16.79 30.59 -18.19
N TRP A 420 17.24 31.30 -17.15
CA TRP A 420 16.74 31.13 -15.79
C TRP A 420 15.26 31.50 -15.66
N ARG A 421 14.86 32.67 -16.19
CA ARG A 421 13.45 33.09 -16.18
C ARG A 421 12.56 32.08 -16.91
N HIS A 422 13.00 31.59 -18.06
CA HIS A 422 12.28 30.54 -18.80
C HIS A 422 12.14 29.27 -17.97
N THR A 423 13.24 28.77 -17.40
CA THR A 423 13.27 27.55 -16.56
C THR A 423 12.40 27.67 -15.31
N LEU A 424 12.35 28.85 -14.69
CA LEU A 424 11.61 29.09 -13.45
C LEU A 424 10.11 29.34 -13.67
N GLN A 425 9.73 29.98 -14.78
CA GLN A 425 8.36 30.47 -14.99
C GLN A 425 7.71 29.85 -16.23
N ALA A 426 8.20 30.17 -17.43
CA ALA A 426 7.54 29.82 -18.70
C ALA A 426 7.55 28.32 -19.02
N ALA A 427 8.57 27.59 -18.57
CA ALA A 427 8.69 26.16 -18.71
C ALA A 427 7.53 25.41 -18.04
N ALA A 428 7.15 25.84 -16.83
CA ALA A 428 6.08 25.22 -16.08
C ALA A 428 4.73 25.36 -16.79
N ASP A 429 4.45 26.54 -17.36
CA ASP A 429 3.24 26.78 -18.14
C ASP A 429 3.16 25.89 -19.39
N THR A 430 4.28 25.38 -19.90
CA THR A 430 4.26 24.48 -21.06
C THR A 430 4.07 23.03 -20.63
N LEU A 431 4.75 22.62 -19.56
CA LEU A 431 4.72 21.23 -19.08
C LEU A 431 3.43 20.89 -18.31
N TYR A 432 2.85 21.84 -17.59
CA TYR A 432 1.71 21.63 -16.67
C TYR A 432 0.38 22.22 -17.17
N ARG A 433 0.26 22.55 -18.46
CA ARG A 433 -1.03 22.87 -19.10
C ARG A 433 -1.94 21.64 -19.09
#